data_AF-A0A9D2B1M3-F1
#
_entry.id   AF-A0A9D2B1M3-F1
#
_cell.length_a   1.000
_cell.length_b   1.000
_cell.length_c   1.000
_cell.angle_alpha   90.00
_cell.angle_beta   90.00
_cell.angle_gamma   90.00
#
_symmetry.space_group_name_H-M   'P 1'
#
loop_
_entity.id
_entity.type
_entity.pdbx_description
1 polymer ?
#
loop_
_entity_poly.entity_id
_entity_poly.type
_entity_poly.pdbx_seq_one_letter_code
_entity_poly.pdbx_strand_id
1 'polypeptide(L)'
;MKLPRVELGQTSTTATSAVNATKSSTPARSKEHHTVADVVAAGLCTGCGDCVALCGRRQAISMQTNDAGDLVPVVDMSLCNLCGKCYRKCPAILETQSSQH
;
A
#
# COMPACT_ATOMS: atom_id res chain seq x y z
N MET A 1 54.76 11.86 -53.37
CA MET A 1 54.84 10.44 -53.81
C MET A 1 53.66 9.72 -53.15
N LYS A 2 52.52 9.62 -53.85
CA LYS A 2 51.86 8.34 -54.21
C LYS A 2 51.71 7.34 -53.02
N LEU A 3 50.58 7.42 -52.31
CA LEU A 3 49.51 6.40 -52.06
C LEU A 3 49.91 4.90 -51.78
N PRO A 4 49.00 4.01 -51.31
CA PRO A 4 48.16 3.93 -50.08
C PRO A 4 48.02 2.44 -49.57
N ARG A 5 46.91 2.13 -48.86
CA ARG A 5 46.29 0.80 -48.47
C ARG A 5 46.55 0.34 -47.03
N VAL A 6 45.61 0.36 -46.07
CA VAL A 6 44.23 -0.22 -45.91
C VAL A 6 44.27 -1.49 -45.03
N GLU A 7 43.61 -1.44 -43.85
CA GLU A 7 42.73 -2.50 -43.28
C GLU A 7 42.01 -1.93 -42.02
N LEU A 8 40.70 -1.66 -42.05
CA LEU A 8 39.56 -2.52 -41.66
C LEU A 8 39.67 -3.18 -40.27
N GLY A 9 38.88 -2.70 -39.31
CA GLY A 9 38.80 -3.32 -37.97
C GLY A 9 37.78 -2.69 -37.02
N GLN A 10 36.50 -2.95 -37.26
CA GLN A 10 35.50 -3.32 -36.25
C GLN A 10 35.20 -2.29 -35.12
N THR A 11 34.16 -1.51 -35.39
CA THR A 11 33.02 -1.19 -34.51
C THR A 11 33.10 -1.65 -33.05
N SER A 12 33.14 -0.70 -32.12
CA SER A 12 32.56 -0.84 -30.78
C SER A 12 32.21 0.54 -30.24
N THR A 13 31.14 1.13 -30.78
CA THR A 13 30.36 2.12 -30.04
C THR A 13 29.79 1.42 -28.81
N THR A 14 30.43 1.54 -27.66
CA THR A 14 29.79 1.18 -26.40
C THR A 14 28.69 2.19 -26.14
N ALA A 15 27.49 1.88 -26.62
CA ALA A 15 26.26 2.48 -26.16
C ALA A 15 26.16 2.24 -24.66
N THR A 16 26.34 3.28 -23.86
CA THR A 16 26.00 3.28 -22.43
C THR A 16 24.47 3.32 -22.31
N SER A 17 23.82 2.23 -22.67
CA SER A 17 22.40 1.98 -22.40
C SER A 17 22.24 1.58 -20.93
N ALA A 18 22.19 2.56 -20.03
CA ALA A 18 21.68 2.35 -18.68
C ALA A 18 20.15 2.44 -18.72
N VAL A 19 19.50 1.33 -19.07
CA VAL A 19 18.08 1.11 -18.80
C VAL A 19 17.90 0.98 -17.28
N ASN A 20 17.62 2.08 -16.59
CA ASN A 20 17.29 1.99 -15.17
C ASN A 20 15.82 1.57 -15.01
N ALA A 21 15.57 0.28 -15.22
CA ALA A 21 14.36 -0.39 -14.80
C ALA A 21 14.43 -0.64 -13.29
N THR A 22 14.28 0.41 -12.49
CA THR A 22 14.01 0.26 -11.06
C THR A 22 12.60 -0.27 -10.88
N LYS A 23 12.51 -1.60 -10.88
CA LYS A 23 11.43 -2.37 -10.27
C LYS A 23 11.21 -1.90 -8.83
N SER A 24 10.15 -1.14 -8.62
CA SER A 24 9.50 -0.93 -7.32
C SER A 24 8.01 -0.84 -7.64
N SER A 25 7.14 -1.81 -7.40
CA SER A 25 7.15 -2.83 -6.36
C SER A 25 6.14 -3.90 -6.76
N THR A 26 6.59 -5.06 -7.23
CA THR A 26 5.75 -6.29 -7.20
C THR A 26 5.91 -6.88 -5.80
N PRO A 27 4.88 -6.90 -4.93
CA PRO A 27 5.03 -7.43 -3.58
C PRO A 27 5.13 -8.95 -3.66
N ALA A 28 6.35 -9.45 -3.51
CA ALA A 28 6.60 -10.84 -3.20
C ALA A 28 6.06 -11.10 -1.77
N ARG A 29 4.86 -11.69 -1.69
CA ARG A 29 4.32 -12.51 -0.60
C ARG A 29 5.07 -12.38 0.74
N SER A 30 4.79 -11.34 1.52
CA SER A 30 5.40 -11.13 2.84
C SER A 30 4.42 -10.46 3.81
N LYS A 31 3.28 -11.11 4.08
CA LYS A 31 2.23 -10.75 5.06
C LYS A 31 2.14 -9.24 5.37
N GLU A 32 1.49 -8.46 4.50
CA GLU A 32 1.09 -7.10 4.83
C GLU A 32 0.02 -7.13 5.93
N HIS A 33 0.31 -6.49 7.07
CA HIS A 33 -0.60 -6.40 8.20
C HIS A 33 -1.51 -5.18 8.00
N HIS A 34 -2.71 -5.39 7.45
CA HIS A 34 -3.67 -4.30 7.20
C HIS A 34 -4.45 -3.88 8.46
N THR A 35 -4.75 -2.58 8.53
CA THR A 35 -5.60 -1.96 9.56
C THR A 35 -6.67 -1.09 8.92
N VAL A 36 -7.58 -0.53 9.73
CA VAL A 36 -8.60 0.39 9.19
C VAL A 36 -8.04 1.71 8.67
N ALA A 37 -6.77 2.04 8.95
CA ALA A 37 -6.10 3.17 8.31
C ALA A 37 -6.03 3.00 6.78
N ASP A 38 -5.86 1.77 6.29
CA ASP A 38 -5.83 1.47 4.86
C ASP A 38 -7.19 1.73 4.19
N VAL A 39 -8.28 1.47 4.93
CA VAL A 39 -9.66 1.74 4.47
C VAL A 39 -9.91 3.24 4.35
N VAL A 40 -9.40 4.02 5.30
CA VAL A 40 -9.46 5.49 5.27
C VAL A 40 -8.64 6.03 4.10
N ALA A 41 -7.41 5.53 3.91
CA ALA A 41 -6.55 5.93 2.79
C ALA A 41 -7.18 5.61 1.41
N ALA A 42 -7.96 4.52 1.33
CA ALA A 42 -8.72 4.16 0.13
C ALA A 42 -10.01 4.98 -0.06
N GLY A 43 -10.39 5.85 0.89
CA GLY A 43 -11.63 6.63 0.83
C GLY A 43 -12.91 5.80 0.99
N LEU A 44 -12.79 4.57 1.53
CA LEU A 44 -13.92 3.65 1.71
C LEU A 44 -14.53 3.73 3.13
N CYS A 45 -13.88 4.46 4.03
CA CYS A 45 -14.35 4.56 5.41
C CYS A 45 -15.65 5.37 5.49
N THR A 46 -16.67 4.78 6.12
CA THR A 46 -17.99 5.40 6.32
C THR A 46 -18.18 5.96 7.74
N GLY A 47 -17.16 5.86 8.60
CA GLY A 47 -17.24 6.35 9.98
C GLY A 47 -18.11 5.51 10.94
N CYS A 48 -18.46 4.26 10.59
CA CYS A 48 -19.38 3.42 11.38
C CYS A 48 -18.92 3.10 12.82
N GLY A 49 -17.62 3.13 13.09
CA GLY A 49 -17.05 2.91 14.43
C GLY A 49 -16.87 1.45 14.88
N ASP A 50 -17.25 0.45 14.09
CA ASP A 50 -17.09 -0.99 14.45
C ASP A 50 -15.66 -1.35 14.85
N CYS A 51 -14.68 -0.73 14.20
CA CYS A 51 -13.27 -0.94 14.46
C CYS A 51 -12.87 -0.59 15.91
N VAL A 52 -13.48 0.44 16.51
CA VAL A 52 -13.25 0.83 17.91
C VAL A 52 -13.77 -0.25 18.84
N ALA A 53 -15.01 -0.71 18.62
CA ALA A 53 -15.62 -1.78 19.42
C ALA A 53 -14.79 -3.07 19.36
N LEU A 54 -14.33 -3.46 18.16
CA LEU A 54 -13.49 -4.64 17.96
C LEU A 54 -12.10 -4.52 18.59
N CYS A 55 -11.57 -3.29 18.71
CA CYS A 55 -10.27 -3.01 19.31
C CYS A 55 -10.35 -2.84 20.84
N GLY A 56 -11.54 -2.96 21.44
CA GLY A 56 -11.86 -2.58 22.82
C GLY A 56 -10.89 -3.08 23.91
N ARG A 57 -10.23 -4.23 23.75
CA ARG A 57 -9.23 -4.69 24.75
C ARG A 57 -7.96 -3.84 24.78
N ARG A 58 -7.56 -3.25 23.65
CA ARG A 58 -6.34 -2.43 23.54
C ARG A 58 -6.62 -0.95 23.45
N GLN A 59 -7.85 -0.58 23.09
CA GLN A 59 -8.25 0.82 22.87
C GLN A 59 -7.29 1.55 21.90
N ALA A 60 -6.71 0.81 20.96
CA ALA A 60 -5.72 1.34 20.02
C ALA A 60 -6.35 2.14 18.87
N ILE A 61 -7.68 2.31 18.86
CA ILE A 61 -8.41 3.01 17.81
C ILE A 61 -9.37 3.99 18.49
N SER A 62 -9.36 5.24 18.03
CA SER A 62 -10.29 6.30 18.43
C SER A 62 -10.93 6.94 17.21
N MET A 63 -12.20 7.33 17.27
CA MET A 63 -12.82 8.10 16.19
C MET A 63 -12.47 9.58 16.35
N GLN A 64 -12.02 10.21 15.27
CA GLN A 64 -11.73 11.64 15.21
C GLN A 64 -12.21 12.22 13.88
N THR A 65 -12.58 13.49 13.89
CA THR A 65 -12.90 14.21 12.65
C THR A 65 -11.61 14.65 11.98
N ASN A 66 -11.44 14.35 10.69
CA ASN A 66 -10.30 14.81 9.90
C ASN A 66 -10.50 16.25 9.40
N ASP A 67 -9.51 16.80 8.69
CA ASP A 67 -9.59 18.15 8.12
C ASP A 67 -10.70 18.33 7.06
N ALA A 68 -11.17 17.22 6.45
CA ALA A 68 -12.28 17.23 5.50
C ALA A 68 -13.66 17.27 6.18
N GLY A 69 -13.72 17.12 7.50
CA GLY A 69 -14.97 17.05 8.26
C GLY A 69 -15.54 15.63 8.39
N ASP A 70 -14.86 14.62 7.88
CA ASP A 70 -15.29 13.22 7.97
C ASP A 70 -14.85 12.58 9.29
N LEU A 71 -15.75 11.79 9.89
CA LEU A 71 -15.45 11.01 11.08
C LEU A 71 -14.69 9.73 10.71
N VAL A 72 -13.40 9.67 11.01
CA VAL A 72 -12.50 8.57 10.64
C VAL A 72 -11.80 7.94 11.86
N PRO A 73 -11.46 6.65 11.81
CA PRO A 73 -10.68 6.01 12.86
C PRO A 73 -9.20 6.42 12.78
N VAL A 74 -8.64 6.81 13.93
CA VAL A 74 -7.20 7.03 14.14
C VAL A 74 -6.63 5.85 14.92
N VAL A 75 -5.58 5.23 14.38
CA VAL A 75 -4.93 4.07 14.98
C VAL A 75 -3.66 4.50 15.72
N ASP A 76 -3.61 4.25 17.03
CA ASP A 76 -2.38 4.39 17.81
C ASP A 76 -1.52 3.12 17.63
N MET A 77 -0.45 3.26 16.83
CA MET A 77 0.47 2.16 16.55
C MET A 77 1.29 1.72 17.76
N SER A 78 1.38 2.53 18.82
CA SER A 78 2.04 2.16 20.08
C SER A 78 1.22 1.13 20.86
N LEU A 79 -0.12 1.18 20.71
CA LEU A 79 -1.05 0.25 21.36
C LEU A 79 -1.45 -0.91 20.44
N CYS A 80 -1.44 -0.69 19.13
CA CYS A 80 -1.82 -1.66 18.11
C CYS A 80 -0.81 -2.82 18.05
N ASN A 81 -1.31 -4.06 18.10
CA ASN A 81 -0.49 -5.26 17.85
C ASN A 81 -0.67 -5.85 16.45
N LEU A 82 -1.23 -5.07 15.53
CA LEU A 82 -1.47 -5.49 14.15
C LEU A 82 -2.23 -6.82 14.03
N CYS A 83 -3.21 -7.06 14.91
CA CYS A 83 -3.99 -8.31 14.86
C CYS A 83 -4.91 -8.43 13.62
N GLY A 84 -5.14 -7.32 12.90
CA GLY A 84 -5.93 -7.25 11.67
C GLY A 84 -7.44 -7.48 11.84
N LYS A 85 -7.96 -7.58 13.07
CA LYS A 85 -9.39 -7.84 13.32
C LYS A 85 -10.29 -6.69 12.84
N CYS A 86 -9.89 -5.45 13.11
CA CYS A 86 -10.62 -4.25 12.70
C CYS A 86 -10.75 -4.16 11.17
N TYR A 87 -9.68 -4.45 10.45
CA TYR A 87 -9.68 -4.48 8.99
C TYR A 87 -10.60 -5.59 8.46
N ARG A 88 -10.36 -6.86 8.81
CA ARG A 88 -11.10 -8.02 8.30
C ARG A 88 -12.62 -7.99 8.55
N LYS A 89 -13.08 -7.21 9.52
CA LYS A 89 -14.50 -7.07 9.85
C LYS A 89 -15.11 -5.75 9.36
N CYS A 90 -14.32 -4.88 8.75
CA CYS A 90 -14.83 -3.63 8.23
C CYS A 90 -15.78 -3.91 7.05
N PRO A 91 -17.06 -3.47 7.11
CA PRO A 91 -18.02 -3.74 6.05
C PRO A 91 -17.61 -3.09 4.72
N ALA A 92 -16.84 -2.01 4.77
CA ALA A 92 -16.36 -1.30 3.58
C ALA A 92 -15.37 -2.10 2.71
N ILE A 93 -14.74 -3.15 3.25
CA ILE A 93 -13.83 -4.03 2.48
C ILE A 93 -14.40 -5.44 2.26
N LEU A 94 -15.48 -5.78 2.98
CA LEU A 94 -16.17 -7.05 2.85
C LEU A 94 -17.14 -6.91 1.69
N GLU A 95 -16.61 -6.96 0.48
CA GLU A 95 -17.44 -6.95 -0.71
C GLU A 95 -18.23 -8.26 -0.75
N THR A 96 -19.51 -8.16 -0.38
CA THR A 96 -20.53 -9.21 -0.45
C THR A 96 -20.39 -10.29 0.63
N GLN A 97 -21.35 -10.33 1.57
CA GLN A 97 -22.15 -11.51 1.94
C GLN A 97 -23.19 -11.09 3.02
N SER A 98 -24.46 -11.47 2.78
CA SER A 98 -25.65 -11.35 3.64
C SER A 98 -26.36 -9.98 3.61
N SER A 99 -27.60 -9.76 3.14
CA SER A 99 -28.74 -10.59 2.73
C SER A 99 -28.87 -11.94 3.44
N GLN A 100 -29.33 -11.86 4.70
CA GLN A 100 -29.97 -12.87 5.56
C GLN A 100 -29.73 -12.31 6.98
N HIS A 101 -30.74 -11.80 7.70
CA HIS A 101 -32.11 -12.26 7.90
C HIS A 101 -33.04 -11.09 8.16
#